data_AF-A0A1F7HHH0-F1
#
_entry.id   AF-A0A1F7HHH0-F1
#
_cell.length_a   1.000
_cell.length_b   1.000
_cell.length_c   1.000
_cell.angle_alpha   90.00
_cell.angle_beta   90.00
_cell.angle_gamma   90.00
#
_symmetry.space_group_name_H-M   'P 1'
#
loop_
_entity.id
_entity.type
_entity.pdbx_description
1 polymer ?
#
loop_
_entity_poly.entity_id
_entity_poly.type
_entity_poly.pdbx_seq_one_letter_code
_entity_poly.pdbx_strand_id
1 'polypeptide(L)'
;MSFFSRKHEVNLEDFCRDFYDNMILNPVITKIDVGGAFIDVIKKEITEIYPKFANVNLQKLKEELIILRFELFALAWTHKFVSGKIVVAQSSFTKRYLHEKGRNDIWTGMEDYNKIIDGATLHWLTNLGKMNLSFNYHMREDLTAENIKDAKELGINIDESIERVNNRLWSEPAWKQKLLLGPLVFTLWNRLGFNSKEGNEEAEFRLAVVLRGLYDGAQQSWDKIKIKS
;
A
#
# COMPACT_ATOMS: atom_id res chain seq x y z
N MET A 1 -11.56 26.49 25.88
CA MET A 1 -11.58 25.20 26.61
C MET A 1 -11.14 24.12 25.64
N SER A 2 -9.96 23.54 25.85
CA SER A 2 -9.37 22.55 24.95
C SER A 2 -9.97 21.16 25.23
N PHE A 3 -10.84 20.68 24.35
CA PHE A 3 -11.27 19.29 24.36
C PHE A 3 -10.24 18.45 23.60
N PHE A 4 -9.21 17.99 24.31
CA PHE A 4 -8.44 16.85 23.85
C PHE A 4 -9.33 15.60 23.95
N SER A 5 -10.07 15.27 22.88
CA SER A 5 -10.75 13.98 22.82
C SER A 5 -9.70 12.88 22.85
N ARG A 6 -9.68 12.07 23.92
CA ARG A 6 -8.81 10.90 24.03
C ARG A 6 -9.06 9.99 22.83
N LYS A 7 -8.03 9.74 22.01
CA LYS A 7 -8.12 8.79 20.89
C LYS A 7 -8.53 7.41 21.44
N HIS A 8 -9.39 6.72 20.72
CA HIS A 8 -9.80 5.36 21.09
C HIS A 8 -8.61 4.42 20.94
N GLU A 9 -8.32 3.61 21.97
CA GLU A 9 -7.20 2.68 21.94
C GLU A 9 -7.65 1.34 21.37
N VAL A 10 -6.94 0.84 20.35
CA VAL A 10 -7.25 -0.43 19.65
C VAL A 10 -5.98 -1.23 19.51
N ASN A 11 -6.09 -2.56 19.65
CA ASN A 11 -5.00 -3.48 19.36
C ASN A 11 -4.70 -3.50 17.85
N LEU A 12 -3.42 -3.61 17.48
CA LEU A 12 -3.00 -3.66 16.07
C LEU A 12 -3.73 -4.73 15.25
N GLU A 13 -3.81 -5.96 15.74
CA GLU A 13 -4.42 -7.07 15.00
C GLU A 13 -5.92 -6.85 14.81
N ASP A 14 -6.61 -6.37 15.84
CA ASP A 14 -8.04 -6.05 15.76
C ASP A 14 -8.31 -4.93 14.76
N PHE A 15 -7.49 -3.86 14.80
CA PHE A 15 -7.59 -2.77 13.85
C PHE A 15 -7.35 -3.24 12.41
N CYS A 16 -6.25 -3.97 12.17
CA CYS A 16 -5.93 -4.47 10.85
C CYS A 16 -7.01 -5.44 10.34
N ARG A 17 -7.49 -6.35 11.19
CA ARG A 17 -8.56 -7.30 10.83
C ARG A 17 -9.84 -6.58 10.43
N ASP A 18 -10.29 -5.63 11.23
CA ASP A 18 -11.47 -4.82 10.94
C ASP A 18 -11.32 -4.04 9.62
N PHE A 19 -10.16 -3.39 9.43
CA PHE A 19 -9.89 -2.67 8.19
C PHE A 19 -9.85 -3.59 6.97
N TYR A 20 -9.19 -4.75 7.07
CA TYR A 20 -9.08 -5.70 5.96
C TYR A 20 -10.44 -6.29 5.58
N ASP A 21 -11.22 -6.72 6.56
CA ASP A 21 -12.53 -7.32 6.32
C ASP A 21 -13.53 -6.28 5.79
N ASN A 22 -13.59 -5.09 6.41
CA ASN A 22 -14.67 -4.13 6.17
C ASN A 22 -14.32 -3.00 5.18
N MET A 23 -13.04 -2.74 4.88
CA MET A 23 -12.65 -1.66 3.97
C MET A 23 -11.96 -2.16 2.69
N ILE A 24 -11.33 -3.34 2.72
CA ILE A 24 -10.63 -3.90 1.56
C ILE A 24 -11.39 -5.07 0.93
N LEU A 25 -11.61 -6.16 1.67
CA LEU A 25 -12.14 -7.40 1.11
C LEU A 25 -13.65 -7.34 0.87
N ASN A 26 -14.42 -6.83 1.83
CA ASN A 26 -15.88 -6.78 1.77
C ASN A 26 -16.42 -5.40 2.17
N PRO A 27 -16.08 -4.32 1.43
CA PRO A 27 -16.60 -2.99 1.73
C PRO A 27 -18.10 -2.90 1.46
N VAL A 28 -18.89 -3.11 2.51
CA VAL A 28 -20.36 -3.03 2.49
C VAL A 28 -20.82 -1.86 3.36
N ILE A 29 -21.48 -0.87 2.73
CA ILE A 29 -22.14 0.23 3.46
C ILE A 29 -23.64 0.06 3.28
N THR A 30 -24.40 -0.03 4.38
CA THR A 30 -25.87 -0.12 4.33
C THR A 30 -26.40 -1.22 3.38
N LYS A 31 -25.75 -2.39 3.38
CA LYS A 31 -26.03 -3.55 2.48
C LYS A 31 -25.71 -3.34 1.00
N ILE A 32 -25.07 -2.24 0.62
CA ILE A 32 -24.58 -1.99 -0.75
C ILE A 32 -23.12 -2.44 -0.83
N ASP A 33 -22.78 -3.26 -1.83
CA ASP A 33 -21.39 -3.57 -2.19
C ASP A 33 -20.75 -2.33 -2.82
N VAL A 34 -20.14 -1.51 -1.96
CA VAL A 34 -19.44 -0.28 -2.36
C VAL A 34 -18.17 -0.64 -3.13
N GLY A 35 -17.57 -1.80 -2.85
CA GLY A 35 -16.41 -2.28 -3.57
C GLY A 35 -16.71 -2.50 -5.04
N GLY A 36 -17.75 -3.28 -5.34
CA GLY A 36 -18.22 -3.52 -6.70
C GLY A 36 -18.58 -2.23 -7.43
N ALA A 37 -19.43 -1.39 -6.82
CA ALA A 37 -19.86 -0.13 -7.43
C ALA A 37 -18.69 0.82 -7.73
N PHE A 38 -17.71 0.91 -6.83
CA PHE A 38 -16.52 1.74 -7.04
C PHE A 38 -15.68 1.24 -8.22
N ILE A 39 -15.52 -0.06 -8.37
CA ILE A 39 -14.75 -0.65 -9.48
C ILE A 39 -15.46 -0.44 -10.82
N ASP A 40 -16.79 -0.53 -10.85
CA ASP A 40 -17.58 -0.23 -12.03
C ASP A 40 -17.42 1.23 -12.47
N VAL A 41 -17.43 2.18 -11.51
CA VAL A 41 -17.18 3.60 -11.78
C VAL A 41 -15.78 3.81 -12.35
N ILE A 42 -14.74 3.23 -11.74
CA ILE A 42 -13.37 3.33 -12.26
C ILE A 42 -13.30 2.83 -13.70
N LYS A 43 -13.84 1.62 -13.96
CA LYS A 43 -13.80 1.03 -15.30
C LYS A 43 -14.53 1.92 -16.30
N LYS A 44 -15.70 2.44 -15.94
CA LYS A 44 -16.49 3.33 -16.79
C LYS A 44 -15.72 4.61 -17.12
N GLU A 45 -15.24 5.34 -16.09
CA GLU A 45 -14.55 6.62 -16.28
C GLU A 45 -13.28 6.50 -17.11
N ILE A 46 -12.52 5.41 -16.95
CA ILE A 46 -11.33 5.18 -17.76
C ILE A 46 -11.72 4.79 -19.19
N THR A 47 -12.75 3.97 -19.37
CA THR A 47 -13.23 3.55 -20.69
C THR A 47 -13.71 4.74 -21.53
N GLU A 48 -14.33 5.75 -20.90
CA GLU A 48 -14.79 6.98 -21.58
C GLU A 48 -13.64 7.74 -22.28
N ILE A 49 -12.43 7.68 -21.74
CA ILE A 49 -11.25 8.39 -22.27
C ILE A 49 -10.34 7.46 -23.07
N TYR A 50 -10.26 6.20 -22.66
CA TYR A 50 -9.46 5.17 -23.28
C TYR A 50 -10.34 3.97 -23.60
N PRO A 51 -11.04 3.95 -24.76
CA PRO A 51 -12.01 2.92 -25.10
C PRO A 51 -11.47 1.48 -25.07
N LYS A 52 -10.16 1.29 -25.31
CA LYS A 52 -9.48 -0.01 -25.17
C LYS A 52 -9.58 -0.58 -23.75
N PHE A 53 -9.77 0.26 -22.72
CA PHE A 53 -9.99 -0.16 -21.35
C PHE A 53 -11.26 -0.98 -21.15
N ALA A 54 -12.24 -0.89 -22.06
CA ALA A 54 -13.44 -1.72 -22.04
C ALA A 54 -13.10 -3.23 -21.98
N ASN A 55 -11.99 -3.62 -22.62
CA ASN A 55 -11.52 -5.00 -22.73
C ASN A 55 -10.92 -5.54 -21.41
N VAL A 56 -10.68 -4.69 -20.41
CA VAL A 56 -10.22 -5.15 -19.10
C VAL A 56 -11.28 -6.03 -18.47
N ASN A 57 -10.91 -7.24 -18.08
CA ASN A 57 -11.79 -8.09 -17.30
C ASN A 57 -12.07 -7.41 -15.94
N LEU A 58 -13.36 -7.20 -15.62
CA LEU A 58 -13.79 -6.48 -14.42
C LEU A 58 -13.34 -7.19 -13.13
N GLN A 59 -13.41 -8.52 -13.11
CA GLN A 59 -12.97 -9.33 -11.98
C GLN A 59 -11.46 -9.22 -11.77
N LYS A 60 -10.68 -9.20 -12.86
CA LYS A 60 -9.24 -8.96 -12.81
C LYS A 60 -8.93 -7.56 -12.27
N LEU A 61 -9.65 -6.52 -12.71
CA LEU A 61 -9.50 -5.16 -12.17
C LEU A 61 -9.80 -5.12 -10.66
N LYS A 62 -10.85 -5.82 -10.22
CA LYS A 62 -11.21 -5.97 -8.81
C LYS A 62 -10.09 -6.60 -8.00
N GLU A 63 -9.56 -7.72 -8.47
CA GLU A 63 -8.48 -8.46 -7.80
C GLU A 63 -7.20 -7.62 -7.68
N GLU A 64 -6.79 -6.96 -8.77
CA GLU A 64 -5.60 -6.10 -8.76
C GLU A 64 -5.75 -4.88 -7.86
N LEU A 65 -6.93 -4.25 -7.83
CA LEU A 65 -7.20 -3.14 -6.92
C LEU A 65 -7.21 -3.58 -5.45
N ILE A 66 -7.68 -4.80 -5.14
CA ILE A 66 -7.61 -5.35 -3.79
C ILE A 66 -6.15 -5.57 -3.37
N ILE A 67 -5.35 -6.20 -4.22
CA ILE A 67 -3.90 -6.40 -4.00
C ILE A 67 -3.23 -5.05 -3.69
N LEU A 68 -3.47 -4.07 -4.56
CA LEU A 68 -2.89 -2.75 -4.41
C LEU A 68 -3.37 -2.03 -3.14
N ARG A 69 -4.64 -2.18 -2.74
CA ARG A 69 -5.15 -1.62 -1.48
C ARG A 69 -4.40 -2.15 -0.26
N PHE A 70 -4.09 -3.45 -0.23
CA PHE A 70 -3.27 -4.02 0.85
C PHE A 70 -1.86 -3.43 0.87
N GLU A 71 -1.21 -3.29 -0.30
CA GLU A 71 0.14 -2.70 -0.37
C GLU A 71 0.13 -1.22 0.01
N LEU A 72 -0.84 -0.44 -0.46
CA LEU A 72 -0.97 0.98 -0.13
C LEU A 72 -1.32 1.20 1.34
N PHE A 73 -2.09 0.30 1.96
CA PHE A 73 -2.31 0.31 3.41
C PHE A 73 -0.99 0.09 4.16
N ALA A 74 -0.22 -0.94 3.78
CA ALA A 74 1.07 -1.22 4.41
C ALA A 74 2.08 -0.06 4.20
N LEU A 75 2.08 0.56 3.02
CA LEU A 75 2.87 1.75 2.72
C LEU A 75 2.49 2.93 3.62
N ALA A 76 1.20 3.24 3.71
CA ALA A 76 0.68 4.30 4.57
C ALA A 76 0.99 4.02 6.06
N TRP A 77 0.96 2.75 6.47
CA TRP A 77 1.33 2.32 7.81
C TRP A 77 2.82 2.57 8.10
N THR A 78 3.71 2.14 7.20
CA THR A 78 5.15 2.41 7.30
C THR A 78 5.42 3.91 7.28
N HIS A 79 4.72 4.72 6.51
CA HIS A 79 4.91 6.18 6.54
C HIS A 79 4.50 6.82 7.87
N LYS A 80 3.49 6.27 8.55
CA LYS A 80 3.04 6.79 9.85
C LYS A 80 4.00 6.43 10.98
N PHE A 81 4.50 5.19 11.00
CA PHE A 81 5.27 4.65 12.11
C PHE A 81 6.77 4.56 11.83
N VAL A 82 7.18 4.77 10.58
CA VAL A 82 8.54 4.76 10.04
C VAL A 82 9.22 3.39 10.11
N SER A 83 9.42 2.86 11.30
CA SER A 83 10.11 1.60 11.58
C SER A 83 9.60 0.98 12.88
N GLY A 84 10.11 -0.21 13.17
CA GLY A 84 10.05 -0.83 14.47
C GLY A 84 8.88 -1.79 14.69
N LYS A 85 8.72 -2.24 15.94
CA LYS A 85 7.82 -3.35 16.34
C LYS A 85 6.43 -3.28 15.73
N ILE A 86 5.84 -2.09 15.65
CA ILE A 86 4.48 -1.91 15.14
C ILE A 86 4.38 -2.12 13.62
N VAL A 87 5.41 -1.78 12.86
CA VAL A 87 5.45 -1.99 11.40
C VAL A 87 5.75 -3.45 11.10
N VAL A 88 6.69 -4.03 11.84
CA VAL A 88 7.04 -5.46 11.78
C VAL A 88 5.84 -6.35 12.11
N ALA A 89 5.14 -6.06 13.22
CA ALA A 89 3.97 -6.80 13.64
C ALA A 89 2.83 -6.70 12.61
N GLN A 90 2.60 -5.53 12.01
CA GLN A 90 1.58 -5.37 10.97
C GLN A 90 1.86 -6.22 9.73
N SER A 91 3.11 -6.26 9.25
CA SER A 91 3.46 -7.06 8.06
C SER A 91 3.32 -8.56 8.34
N SER A 92 3.83 -9.03 9.49
CA SER A 92 3.72 -10.43 9.92
C SER A 92 2.26 -10.84 10.13
N PHE A 93 1.46 -9.98 10.78
CA PHE A 93 0.02 -10.19 10.94
C PHE A 93 -0.68 -10.31 9.59
N THR A 94 -0.37 -9.43 8.63
CA THR A 94 -0.99 -9.42 7.30
C THR A 94 -0.72 -10.72 6.54
N LYS A 95 0.53 -11.21 6.58
CA LYS A 95 0.90 -12.50 5.98
C LYS A 95 0.06 -13.65 6.58
N ARG A 96 0.00 -13.74 7.91
CA ARG A 96 -0.78 -14.75 8.63
C ARG A 96 -2.28 -14.63 8.34
N TYR A 97 -2.84 -13.43 8.42
CA TYR A 97 -4.26 -13.16 8.18
C TYR A 97 -4.68 -13.58 6.76
N LEU A 98 -3.90 -13.23 5.73
CA LEU A 98 -4.20 -13.61 4.36
C LEU A 98 -4.11 -15.13 4.16
N HIS A 99 -3.15 -15.78 4.82
CA HIS A 99 -3.05 -17.24 4.83
C HIS A 99 -4.29 -17.88 5.46
N GLU A 100 -4.71 -17.43 6.64
CA GLU A 100 -5.91 -17.91 7.35
C GLU A 100 -7.19 -17.71 6.52
N LYS A 101 -7.28 -16.64 5.73
CA LYS A 101 -8.41 -16.35 4.84
C LYS A 101 -8.35 -17.10 3.50
N GLY A 102 -7.31 -17.91 3.26
CA GLY A 102 -7.10 -18.58 1.98
C GLY A 102 -6.81 -17.62 0.82
N ARG A 103 -6.30 -16.41 1.12
CA ARG A 103 -6.01 -15.33 0.18
C ARG A 103 -4.52 -15.09 -0.02
N ASN A 104 -3.75 -16.18 -0.14
CA ASN A 104 -2.31 -16.11 -0.45
C ASN A 104 -2.04 -15.43 -1.80
N ASP A 105 -3.00 -15.45 -2.73
CA ASP A 105 -2.97 -14.71 -4.00
C ASP A 105 -2.72 -13.21 -3.78
N ILE A 106 -3.35 -12.63 -2.76
CA ILE A 106 -3.17 -11.22 -2.40
C ILE A 106 -1.74 -11.00 -1.91
N TRP A 107 -1.27 -11.85 -0.98
CA TRP A 107 0.08 -11.72 -0.43
C TRP A 107 1.12 -11.81 -1.55
N THR A 108 1.03 -12.81 -2.42
CA THR A 108 1.94 -12.93 -3.57
C THR A 108 1.81 -11.74 -4.52
N GLY A 109 0.59 -11.31 -4.85
CA GLY A 109 0.34 -10.19 -5.75
C GLY A 109 0.94 -8.85 -5.27
N MET A 110 1.00 -8.62 -3.95
CA MET A 110 1.59 -7.41 -3.38
C MET A 110 3.09 -7.26 -3.70
N GLU A 111 3.79 -8.35 -4.00
CA GLU A 111 5.25 -8.36 -4.19
C GLU A 111 5.71 -7.41 -5.29
N ASP A 112 5.02 -7.41 -6.44
CA ASP A 112 5.39 -6.56 -7.57
C ASP A 112 5.28 -5.07 -7.22
N TYR A 113 4.19 -4.69 -6.54
CA TYR A 113 3.99 -3.32 -6.09
C TYR A 113 5.00 -2.91 -5.02
N ASN A 114 5.30 -3.80 -4.09
CA ASN A 114 6.29 -3.58 -3.05
C ASN A 114 7.71 -3.35 -3.62
N LYS A 115 8.13 -4.17 -4.60
CA LYS A 115 9.41 -3.99 -5.30
C LYS A 115 9.46 -2.70 -6.11
N ILE A 116 8.34 -2.28 -6.70
CA ILE A 116 8.25 -1.04 -7.46
C ILE A 116 8.33 0.18 -6.54
N ILE A 117 7.73 0.12 -5.34
CA ILE A 117 7.90 1.15 -4.30
C ILE A 117 9.38 1.29 -3.94
N ASP A 118 10.06 0.17 -3.71
CA ASP A 118 11.49 0.17 -3.36
C ASP A 118 12.33 0.76 -4.49
N GLY A 119 12.19 0.22 -5.70
CA GLY A 119 12.95 0.67 -6.88
C GLY A 119 12.73 2.15 -7.20
N ALA A 120 11.48 2.64 -7.15
CA ALA A 120 11.19 4.05 -7.37
C ALA A 120 11.75 4.94 -6.26
N THR A 121 11.74 4.47 -5.00
CA THR A 121 12.35 5.17 -3.87
C THR A 121 13.86 5.27 -4.04
N LEU A 122 14.55 4.16 -4.33
CA LEU A 122 15.99 4.13 -4.56
C LEU A 122 16.42 4.98 -5.77
N HIS A 123 15.62 4.95 -6.85
CA HIS A 123 15.86 5.81 -8.00
C HIS A 123 15.77 7.30 -7.63
N TRP A 124 14.72 7.69 -6.90
CA TRP A 124 14.58 9.06 -6.41
C TRP A 124 15.76 9.48 -5.53
N LEU A 125 16.15 8.63 -4.58
CA LEU A 125 17.29 8.89 -3.67
C LEU A 125 18.61 9.09 -4.43
N THR A 126 18.83 8.28 -5.46
CA THR A 126 20.02 8.39 -6.32
C THR A 126 20.08 9.73 -7.05
N ASN A 127 18.93 10.30 -7.39
CA ASN A 127 18.83 11.58 -8.09
C ASN A 127 18.96 12.81 -7.17
N LEU A 128 19.01 12.65 -5.84
CA LEU A 128 19.19 13.76 -4.89
C LEU A 128 20.63 14.29 -4.80
N GLY A 129 21.58 13.71 -5.55
CA GLY A 129 22.99 14.08 -5.55
C GLY A 129 23.84 13.32 -4.52
N LYS A 130 25.17 13.33 -4.72
CA LYS A 130 26.12 12.44 -4.02
C LYS A 130 26.12 12.56 -2.49
N MET A 131 25.97 13.77 -1.95
CA MET A 131 26.00 14.02 -0.50
C MET A 131 24.76 13.47 0.20
N ASN A 132 23.60 13.58 -0.45
CA ASN A 132 22.34 13.02 0.06
C ASN A 132 22.31 11.49 -0.07
N LEU A 133 23.03 10.93 -1.04
CA LEU A 133 23.02 9.49 -1.30
C LEU A 133 23.55 8.68 -0.11
N SER A 134 24.76 8.99 0.38
CA SER A 134 25.37 8.26 1.51
C SER A 134 24.53 8.38 2.79
N PHE A 135 24.02 9.59 3.09
CA PHE A 135 23.15 9.80 4.24
C PHE A 135 21.86 8.94 4.16
N ASN A 136 21.19 8.95 3.01
CA ASN A 136 19.94 8.22 2.84
C ASN A 136 20.14 6.69 2.84
N TYR A 137 21.26 6.20 2.31
CA TYR A 137 21.61 4.78 2.39
C TYR A 137 21.85 4.35 3.83
N HIS A 138 22.68 5.07 4.59
CA HIS A 138 22.92 4.75 5.99
C HIS A 138 21.65 4.80 6.82
N MET A 139 20.76 5.76 6.57
CA MET A 139 19.48 5.80 7.28
C MET A 139 18.59 4.60 6.97
N ARG A 140 18.55 4.14 5.71
CA ARG A 140 17.83 2.90 5.38
C ARG A 140 18.49 1.65 5.98
N GLU A 141 19.81 1.60 6.04
CA GLU A 141 20.55 0.51 6.69
C GLU A 141 20.23 0.45 8.20
N ASP A 142 20.24 1.59 8.89
CA ASP A 142 19.94 1.69 10.32
C ASP A 142 18.50 1.24 10.61
N LEU A 143 17.52 1.73 9.85
CA LEU A 143 16.10 1.34 10.01
C LEU A 143 15.88 -0.14 9.65
N THR A 144 16.62 -0.68 8.68
CA THR A 144 16.60 -2.11 8.35
C THR A 144 17.12 -2.95 9.51
N ALA A 145 18.24 -2.56 10.10
CA ALA A 145 18.80 -3.22 11.27
C ALA A 145 17.85 -3.15 12.48
N GLU A 146 17.18 -2.02 12.68
CA GLU A 146 16.15 -1.84 13.70
C GLU A 146 14.96 -2.80 13.48
N ASN A 147 14.41 -2.88 12.27
CA ASN A 147 13.31 -3.80 11.96
C ASN A 147 13.70 -5.28 12.17
N ILE A 148 14.94 -5.67 11.81
CA ILE A 148 15.45 -7.02 12.05
C ILE A 148 15.58 -7.31 13.55
N LYS A 149 16.07 -6.34 14.32
CA LYS A 149 16.16 -6.45 15.78
C LYS A 149 14.77 -6.61 16.39
N ASP A 150 13.82 -5.78 15.99
CA ASP A 150 12.45 -5.80 16.50
C ASP A 150 11.71 -7.08 16.13
N ALA A 151 11.92 -7.61 14.93
CA ALA A 151 11.39 -8.92 14.55
C ALA A 151 11.91 -10.04 15.46
N LYS A 152 13.21 -10.04 15.79
CA LYS A 152 13.78 -11.01 16.76
C LYS A 152 13.18 -10.84 18.15
N GLU A 153 13.03 -9.61 18.64
CA GLU A 153 12.41 -9.34 19.94
C GLU A 153 10.94 -9.78 20.02
N LEU A 154 10.23 -9.75 18.89
CA LEU A 154 8.85 -10.23 18.76
C LEU A 154 8.74 -11.73 18.48
N GLY A 155 9.87 -12.44 18.31
CA GLY A 155 9.87 -13.86 17.93
C GLY A 155 9.37 -14.13 16.49
N ILE A 156 9.44 -13.13 15.61
CA ILE A 156 9.05 -13.22 14.20
C ILE A 156 10.27 -13.64 13.38
N ASN A 157 10.09 -14.62 12.50
CA ASN A 157 11.13 -15.07 11.58
C ASN A 157 11.50 -13.96 10.59
N ILE A 158 12.80 -13.84 10.28
CA ILE A 158 13.27 -12.93 9.24
C ILE A 158 13.00 -13.56 7.88
N ASP A 159 11.83 -13.27 7.33
CA ASP A 159 11.34 -13.77 6.04
C ASP A 159 10.87 -12.63 5.13
N GLU A 160 10.15 -12.96 4.06
CA GLU A 160 9.69 -11.97 3.08
C GLU A 160 8.73 -10.92 3.68
N SER A 161 8.13 -11.17 4.85
CA SER A 161 7.31 -10.17 5.54
C SER A 161 8.17 -9.01 6.07
N ILE A 162 9.40 -9.28 6.50
CA ILE A 162 10.35 -8.27 6.98
C ILE A 162 11.02 -7.56 5.81
N GLU A 163 11.37 -8.30 4.75
CA GLU A 163 11.87 -7.71 3.50
C GLU A 163 10.90 -6.67 2.94
N ARG A 164 9.60 -6.98 2.89
CA ARG A 164 8.57 -6.04 2.41
C ARG A 164 8.45 -4.78 3.25
N VAL A 165 8.67 -4.87 4.57
CA VAL A 165 8.74 -3.69 5.43
C VAL A 165 9.92 -2.82 5.03
N ASN A 166 11.09 -3.43 4.82
CA ASN A 166 12.31 -2.72 4.48
C ASN A 166 12.23 -2.04 3.10
N ASN A 167 11.54 -2.65 2.15
CA ASN A 167 11.28 -2.08 0.82
C ASN A 167 10.44 -0.78 0.85
N ARG A 168 9.66 -0.57 1.92
CA ARG A 168 8.86 0.65 2.15
C ARG A 168 9.61 1.71 2.97
N LEU A 169 10.83 1.42 3.42
CA LEU A 169 11.57 2.39 4.22
C LEU A 169 11.93 3.61 3.37
N TRP A 170 11.76 4.78 3.97
CA TRP A 170 12.18 6.05 3.37
C TRP A 170 11.45 6.41 2.06
N SER A 171 10.30 5.77 1.77
CA SER A 171 9.49 6.06 0.59
C SER A 171 8.53 7.25 0.78
N GLU A 172 8.33 7.74 2.01
CA GLU A 172 7.39 8.83 2.30
C GLU A 172 7.72 10.13 1.55
N PRO A 173 8.98 10.59 1.48
CA PRO A 173 9.31 11.80 0.72
C PRO A 173 9.08 11.63 -0.79
N ALA A 174 9.33 10.44 -1.35
CA ALA A 174 9.04 10.13 -2.76
C ALA A 174 7.52 10.11 -3.02
N TRP A 175 6.74 9.56 -2.08
CA TRP A 175 5.28 9.60 -2.12
C TRP A 175 4.74 11.03 -2.09
N LYS A 176 5.23 11.88 -1.18
CA LYS A 176 4.83 13.30 -1.06
C LYS A 176 5.10 14.10 -2.34
N GLN A 177 6.16 13.76 -3.06
CA GLN A 177 6.49 14.33 -4.38
C GLN A 177 5.76 13.65 -5.54
N LYS A 178 4.85 12.72 -5.28
CA LYS A 178 4.06 11.96 -6.26
C LYS A 178 4.89 11.06 -7.19
N LEU A 179 6.14 10.77 -6.82
CA LEU A 179 7.08 10.01 -7.65
C LEU A 179 6.78 8.51 -7.69
N LEU A 180 6.01 8.00 -6.71
CA LEU A 180 5.61 6.60 -6.66
C LEU A 180 4.35 6.30 -7.48
N LEU A 181 3.52 7.30 -7.78
CA LEU A 181 2.23 7.09 -8.44
C LEU A 181 2.39 6.57 -9.87
N GLY A 182 3.29 7.16 -10.67
CA GLY A 182 3.55 6.72 -12.04
C GLY A 182 3.99 5.25 -12.12
N PRO A 183 5.05 4.85 -11.41
CA PRO A 183 5.49 3.45 -11.36
C PRO A 183 4.40 2.47 -10.89
N LEU A 184 3.60 2.84 -9.89
CA LEU A 184 2.49 2.01 -9.40
C LEU A 184 1.38 1.86 -10.44
N VAL A 185 1.00 2.95 -11.12
CA VAL A 185 0.02 2.92 -12.22
C VAL A 185 0.53 2.08 -13.38
N PHE A 186 1.78 2.25 -13.78
CA PHE A 186 2.42 1.45 -14.82
C PHE A 186 2.38 -0.04 -14.49
N THR A 187 2.66 -0.39 -13.22
CA THR A 187 2.63 -1.77 -12.75
C THR A 187 1.20 -2.34 -12.80
N LEU A 188 0.21 -1.58 -12.33
CA LEU A 188 -1.21 -1.95 -12.46
C LEU A 188 -1.60 -2.12 -13.93
N TRP A 189 -1.20 -1.21 -14.81
CA TRP A 189 -1.52 -1.22 -16.24
C TRP A 189 -1.01 -2.50 -16.91
N ASN A 190 0.26 -2.87 -16.65
CA ASN A 190 0.85 -4.10 -17.15
C ASN A 190 0.15 -5.34 -16.60
N ARG A 191 -0.17 -5.35 -15.30
CA ARG A 191 -0.87 -6.47 -14.65
C ARG A 191 -2.28 -6.64 -15.22
N LEU A 192 -2.97 -5.57 -15.62
CA LEU A 192 -4.24 -5.63 -16.33
C LEU A 192 -4.13 -6.17 -17.77
N GLY A 193 -2.92 -6.25 -18.32
CA GLY A 193 -2.64 -6.82 -19.64
C GLY A 193 -2.43 -5.79 -20.74
N PHE A 194 -2.23 -4.52 -20.39
CA PHE A 194 -1.85 -3.50 -21.37
C PHE A 194 -0.34 -3.40 -21.55
N ASN A 195 0.06 -2.99 -22.74
CA ASN A 195 1.42 -2.58 -23.02
C ASN A 195 1.60 -1.10 -22.66
N SER A 196 2.67 -0.76 -21.96
CA SER A 196 3.01 0.61 -21.59
C SER A 196 3.22 1.55 -22.78
N LYS A 197 3.52 1.02 -23.97
CA LYS A 197 3.60 1.82 -25.20
C LYS A 197 2.23 2.25 -25.76
N GLU A 198 1.15 1.70 -25.22
CA GLU A 198 -0.24 2.03 -25.60
C GLU A 198 -0.93 2.91 -24.57
N GLY A 199 -0.18 3.47 -23.62
CA GLY A 199 -0.66 4.31 -22.54
C GLY A 199 -1.41 5.55 -23.04
N ASN A 200 -2.46 5.92 -22.31
CA ASN A 200 -3.14 7.19 -22.46
C ASN A 200 -2.89 7.98 -21.18
N GLU A 201 -2.22 9.13 -21.29
CA GLU A 201 -1.76 9.92 -20.13
C GLU A 201 -2.91 10.30 -19.19
N GLU A 202 -4.08 10.64 -19.72
CA GLU A 202 -5.26 10.99 -18.92
C GLU A 202 -5.84 9.76 -18.20
N ALA A 203 -5.87 8.59 -18.85
CA ALA A 203 -6.27 7.34 -18.21
C ALA A 203 -5.31 6.93 -17.07
N GLU A 204 -4.00 7.06 -17.30
CA GLU A 204 -2.98 6.82 -16.29
C GLU A 204 -3.10 7.81 -15.12
N PHE A 205 -3.36 9.09 -15.41
CA PHE A 205 -3.61 10.11 -14.41
C PHE A 205 -4.83 9.78 -13.54
N ARG A 206 -5.94 9.35 -14.15
CA ARG A 206 -7.15 8.94 -13.40
C ARG A 206 -6.89 7.74 -12.50
N LEU A 207 -6.12 6.77 -12.96
CA LEU A 207 -5.66 5.68 -12.10
C LEU A 207 -4.78 6.19 -10.96
N ALA A 208 -3.85 7.11 -11.22
CA ALA A 208 -3.02 7.71 -10.17
C ALA A 208 -3.87 8.39 -9.09
N VAL A 209 -4.94 9.09 -9.48
CA VAL A 209 -5.90 9.70 -8.55
C VAL A 209 -6.60 8.63 -7.71
N VAL A 210 -7.03 7.52 -8.32
CA VAL A 210 -7.60 6.37 -7.58
C VAL A 210 -6.60 5.84 -6.56
N LEU A 211 -5.35 5.56 -6.97
CA LEU A 211 -4.33 4.98 -6.08
C LEU A 211 -4.04 5.92 -4.90
N ARG A 212 -3.94 7.21 -5.17
CA ARG A 212 -3.79 8.23 -4.13
C ARG A 212 -4.96 8.23 -3.16
N GLY A 213 -6.20 8.18 -3.66
CA GLY A 213 -7.39 8.13 -2.81
C GLY A 213 -7.43 6.90 -1.90
N LEU A 214 -6.97 5.74 -2.38
CA LEU A 214 -6.87 4.52 -1.57
C LEU A 214 -5.84 4.66 -0.44
N TYR A 215 -4.69 5.22 -0.74
CA TYR A 215 -3.65 5.51 0.26
C TYR A 215 -4.13 6.55 1.29
N ASP A 216 -4.74 7.65 0.83
CA ASP A 216 -5.25 8.72 1.70
C ASP A 216 -6.37 8.17 2.60
N GLY A 217 -7.24 7.30 2.07
CA GLY A 217 -8.26 6.60 2.84
C GLY A 217 -7.68 5.67 3.92
N ALA A 218 -6.58 4.96 3.61
CA ALA A 218 -5.85 4.19 4.63
C ALA A 218 -5.32 5.13 5.74
N GLN A 219 -4.70 6.26 5.38
CA GLN A 219 -4.23 7.23 6.38
C GLN A 219 -5.35 7.76 7.30
N GLN A 220 -6.50 8.10 6.72
CA GLN A 220 -7.63 8.64 7.48
C GLN A 220 -8.20 7.63 8.48
N SER A 221 -8.08 6.33 8.20
CA SER A 221 -8.67 5.26 9.02
C SER A 221 -8.14 5.21 10.46
N TRP A 222 -6.95 5.75 10.72
CA TRP A 222 -6.32 5.75 12.05
C TRP A 222 -6.07 7.14 12.62
N ASP A 223 -6.71 8.19 12.08
CA ASP A 223 -6.53 9.56 12.56
C ASP A 223 -7.08 9.75 13.99
N LYS A 224 -8.19 9.06 14.30
CA LYS A 224 -8.87 9.13 15.61
C LYS A 224 -8.55 7.97 16.55
N ILE A 225 -7.66 7.06 16.12
CA ILE A 225 -7.32 5.83 16.83
C ILE A 225 -5.87 5.90 17.33
N LYS A 226 -5.63 5.36 18.53
CA LYS A 226 -4.31 5.11 19.07
C LYS A 226 -4.07 3.60 19.05
N ILE A 227 -3.13 3.18 18.23
CA ILE A 227 -2.84 1.77 18.00
C ILE A 227 -1.81 1.30 19.03
N LYS A 228 -2.11 0.20 19.73
CA LYS A 228 -1.18 -0.46 20.65
C LYS A 228 -0.55 -1.67 19.97
N SER A 229 0.78 -1.73 20.00
CA SER A 229 1.60 -2.88 19.63
C SER A 229 1.72 -3.86 20.80
#